data_AF-A0A5S3WWR1-F1
#
_entry.id   AF-A0A5S3WWR1-F1
#
_cell.length_a   1.000
_cell.length_b   1.000
_cell.length_c   1.000
_cell.angle_alpha   90.00
_cell.angle_beta   90.00
_cell.angle_gamma   90.00
#
_symmetry.space_group_name_H-M   'P 1'
#
loop_
_entity.id
_entity.type
_entity.pdbx_description
1 polymer ?
#
loop_
_entity_poly.entity_id
_entity_poly.type
_entity_poly.pdbx_seq_one_letter_code
_entity_poly.pdbx_strand_id
1 'polypeptide(L)'
;MMMTQPTIKQLRSALKRWGRFWRAKELGKGFSRQAVTERVGDSSARYMSSDMMSVPEEIEALTQQIAQLRPECIRALRGKYLVEGDIAQVAKTLGFDSKRSLEFWLVKAERSLLQTLCQP
;
A
#
# COMPACT_ATOMS: atom_id res chain seq x y z
N MET A 1 -3.02 4.11 -30.82
CA MET A 1 -3.21 4.81 -29.52
C MET A 1 -1.89 4.75 -28.79
N MET A 2 -1.28 5.91 -28.46
CA MET A 2 0.00 5.97 -27.77
C MET A 2 -0.18 5.50 -26.32
N MET A 3 0.20 4.26 -26.04
CA MET A 3 0.29 3.75 -24.66
C MET A 3 1.40 4.54 -23.97
N THR A 4 1.03 5.56 -23.19
CA THR A 4 1.99 6.32 -22.38
C THR A 4 2.58 5.36 -21.35
N GLN A 5 3.81 4.91 -21.59
CA GLN A 5 4.55 4.07 -20.65
C GLN A 5 4.51 4.73 -19.26
N PRO A 6 3.91 4.09 -18.24
CA PRO A 6 3.81 4.68 -16.93
C PRO A 6 5.21 4.93 -16.39
N THR A 7 5.48 6.18 -16.01
CA THR A 7 6.81 6.56 -15.51
C THR A 7 7.00 6.04 -14.09
N ILE A 8 8.24 5.76 -13.67
CA ILE A 8 8.54 5.31 -12.30
C ILE A 8 8.00 6.27 -11.22
N LYS A 9 7.90 7.56 -11.54
CA LYS A 9 7.29 8.57 -10.65
C LYS A 9 5.79 8.32 -10.45
N GLN A 10 5.06 7.98 -11.52
CA GLN A 10 3.63 7.67 -11.43
C GLN A 10 3.41 6.37 -10.67
N LEU A 11 4.23 5.35 -10.90
CA LEU A 11 4.18 4.10 -10.13
C LEU A 11 4.39 4.36 -8.64
N ARG A 12 5.42 5.12 -8.26
CA ARG A 12 5.66 5.48 -6.86
C ARG A 12 4.49 6.27 -6.25
N SER A 13 3.88 7.18 -6.99
CA SER A 13 2.68 7.90 -6.54
C SER A 13 1.48 6.97 -6.36
N ALA A 14 1.28 6.01 -7.25
CA ALA A 14 0.25 4.99 -7.13
C ALA A 14 0.51 4.07 -5.92
N LEU A 15 1.75 3.61 -5.73
CA LEU A 15 2.16 2.81 -4.56
C LEU A 15 1.99 3.57 -3.24
N LYS A 16 2.25 4.89 -3.22
CA LYS A 16 1.95 5.73 -2.05
C LYS A 16 0.45 5.80 -1.77
N ARG A 17 -0.39 5.98 -2.79
CA ARG A 17 -1.85 5.96 -2.66
C ARG A 17 -2.35 4.60 -2.15
N TRP A 18 -1.82 3.52 -2.70
CA TRP A 18 -2.07 2.15 -2.27
C TRP A 18 -1.71 1.92 -0.81
N GLY A 19 -0.48 2.28 -0.41
CA GLY A 19 -0.03 2.14 0.97
C GLY A 19 -0.89 2.95 1.95
N ARG A 20 -1.22 4.20 1.59
CA ARG A 20 -2.09 5.06 2.40
C ARG A 20 -3.51 4.50 2.51
N PHE A 21 -4.08 3.99 1.41
CA PHE A 21 -5.42 3.39 1.41
C PHE A 21 -5.48 2.18 2.34
N TRP A 22 -4.54 1.25 2.20
CA TRP A 22 -4.49 0.05 3.04
C TRP A 22 -4.17 0.38 4.49
N ARG A 23 -3.29 1.35 4.75
CA ARG A 23 -3.07 1.85 6.11
C ARG A 23 -4.32 2.47 6.71
N ALA A 24 -5.05 3.30 5.95
CA ALA A 24 -6.31 3.88 6.40
C ALA A 24 -7.37 2.80 6.65
N LYS A 25 -7.39 1.74 5.85
CA LYS A 25 -8.26 0.57 6.04
C LYS A 25 -7.87 -0.24 7.29
N GLU A 26 -6.59 -0.43 7.57
CA GLU A 26 -6.12 -1.09 8.81
C GLU A 26 -6.39 -0.22 10.05
N LEU A 27 -6.18 1.10 9.98
CA LEU A 27 -6.53 2.03 11.05
C LEU A 27 -8.05 2.09 11.28
N GLY A 28 -8.85 2.05 10.22
CA GLY A 28 -10.31 2.00 10.28
C GLY A 28 -10.84 0.73 10.94
N LYS A 29 -10.11 -0.39 10.84
CA LYS A 29 -10.39 -1.63 11.58
C LYS A 29 -9.94 -1.57 13.05
N GLY A 30 -9.07 -0.62 13.42
CA GLY A 30 -8.49 -0.49 14.76
C GLY A 30 -9.42 0.11 15.84
N PHE A 31 -10.56 0.69 15.46
CA PHE A 31 -11.49 1.35 16.39
C PHE A 31 -12.94 0.82 16.34
N SER A 32 -13.18 -0.33 15.72
CA SER A 32 -14.51 -0.98 15.79
C SER A 32 -14.58 -2.02 16.92
N ARG A 33 -14.05 -1.67 18.09
CA ARG A 33 -14.37 -2.34 19.35
C ARG A 33 -15.09 -1.32 20.23
N GLN A 34 -16.42 -1.36 20.14
CA GLN A 34 -17.36 -0.86 21.13
C GLN A 34 -17.42 0.67 21.32
N ALA A 35 -18.48 1.27 20.77
CA ALA A 35 -19.30 2.23 21.51
C ALA A 35 -20.71 2.24 20.90
N VAL A 36 -21.46 1.17 21.18
CA VAL A 36 -22.91 1.31 21.28
C VAL A 36 -23.12 2.30 22.42
N THR A 37 -23.85 3.39 22.16
CA THR A 37 -24.13 4.54 23.05
C THR A 37 -23.11 5.69 23.04
N GLU A 38 -23.29 6.66 22.14
CA GLU A 38 -23.11 8.10 22.41
C GLU A 38 -23.70 8.87 21.20
N ARG A 39 -25.02 9.11 21.23
CA ARG A 39 -25.64 10.40 21.55
C ARG A 39 -25.16 11.57 20.68
N VAL A 40 -26.04 11.93 19.74
CA VAL A 40 -26.55 13.30 19.47
C VAL A 40 -25.50 14.40 19.37
N GLY A 41 -25.26 14.82 18.13
CA GLY A 41 -25.02 16.22 17.80
C GLY A 41 -23.59 16.72 17.98
N ASP A 42 -22.68 16.36 17.07
CA ASP A 42 -21.72 17.36 16.58
C ASP A 42 -21.21 17.05 15.16
N SER A 43 -21.37 18.09 14.36
CA SER A 43 -20.79 18.47 13.08
C SER A 43 -19.43 17.86 12.66
N SER A 44 -19.34 17.51 11.37
CA SER A 44 -18.09 17.48 10.57
C SER A 44 -17.08 16.35 10.77
N ALA A 45 -17.36 15.32 11.57
CA ALA A 45 -16.55 14.10 11.49
C ALA A 45 -17.09 13.19 10.40
N ARG A 46 -16.47 13.21 9.21
CA ARG A 46 -16.64 12.16 8.18
C ARG A 46 -16.10 10.84 8.73
N TYR A 47 -16.86 10.22 9.62
CA TYR A 47 -16.71 8.81 10.01
C TYR A 47 -17.14 7.97 8.81
N MET A 48 -16.23 7.83 7.84
CA MET A 48 -16.35 6.82 6.80
C MET A 48 -16.19 5.47 7.50
N SER A 49 -17.32 4.80 7.73
CA SER A 49 -17.37 3.46 8.31
C SER A 49 -16.41 2.55 7.54
N SER A 50 -15.50 1.89 8.26
CA SER A 50 -14.47 1.01 7.70
C SER A 50 -15.04 -0.17 6.90
N ASP A 51 -16.33 -0.47 7.05
CA ASP A 51 -17.07 -1.50 6.32
C ASP A 51 -17.56 -1.05 4.93
N MET A 52 -17.61 0.26 4.65
CA MET A 52 -18.09 0.81 3.38
C MET A 52 -16.98 1.40 2.50
N MET A 53 -15.71 1.14 2.83
CA MET A 53 -14.60 1.60 1.99
C MET A 53 -14.44 0.65 0.78
N SER A 54 -15.27 0.84 -0.24
CA SER A 54 -15.10 0.21 -1.55
C SER A 54 -13.68 0.43 -2.03
N VAL A 55 -12.95 -0.65 -2.31
CA VAL A 55 -11.59 -0.56 -2.83
C VAL A 55 -11.69 0.01 -4.24
N PRO A 56 -11.06 1.15 -4.55
CA PRO A 56 -11.08 1.67 -5.91
C PRO A 56 -10.43 0.66 -6.87
N GLU A 57 -10.98 0.50 -8.07
CA GLU A 57 -10.53 -0.46 -9.07
C GLU A 57 -9.02 -0.32 -9.37
N GLU A 58 -8.51 0.93 -9.43
CA GLU A 58 -7.07 1.20 -9.56
C GLU A 58 -6.21 0.56 -8.46
N ILE A 59 -6.70 0.59 -7.21
CA ILE A 59 -6.00 0.06 -6.03
C ILE A 59 -6.09 -1.47 -6.02
N GLU A 60 -7.23 -2.02 -6.42
CA GLU A 60 -7.43 -3.46 -6.55
C GLU A 60 -6.55 -4.04 -7.67
N ALA A 61 -6.57 -3.45 -8.86
CA ALA A 61 -5.72 -3.84 -9.98
C ALA A 61 -4.23 -3.80 -9.59
N LEU A 62 -3.79 -2.74 -8.90
CA LEU A 62 -2.43 -2.66 -8.39
C LEU A 62 -2.13 -3.74 -7.33
N THR A 63 -3.11 -4.06 -6.47
CA THR A 63 -2.96 -5.13 -5.48
C THR A 63 -2.82 -6.50 -6.15
N GLN A 64 -3.58 -6.78 -7.21
CA GLN A 64 -3.47 -8.00 -8.00
C GLN A 64 -2.10 -8.11 -8.69
N GLN A 65 -1.60 -7.02 -9.27
CA GLN A 65 -0.27 -6.98 -9.88
C GLN A 65 0.84 -7.21 -8.84
N ILE A 66 0.72 -6.60 -7.66
CA ILE A 66 1.65 -6.82 -6.56
C ILE A 66 1.60 -8.29 -6.10
N ALA A 67 0.43 -8.91 -6.07
CA ALA A 67 0.26 -10.30 -5.66
C ALA A 67 0.95 -11.31 -6.61
N GLN A 68 1.18 -10.93 -7.87
CA GLN A 68 1.94 -11.73 -8.84
C GLN A 68 3.46 -11.61 -8.65
N LEU A 69 3.94 -10.66 -7.85
CA LEU A 69 5.37 -10.52 -7.57
C LEU A 69 5.85 -11.60 -6.60
N ARG A 70 7.17 -11.78 -6.56
CA ARG A 70 7.82 -12.64 -5.56
C ARG A 70 7.47 -12.19 -4.14
N PRO A 71 7.35 -13.12 -3.18
CA PRO A 71 6.99 -12.80 -1.79
C PRO A 71 7.97 -11.81 -1.14
N GLU A 72 9.25 -11.85 -1.50
CA GLU A 72 10.27 -10.90 -1.02
C GLU A 72 10.01 -9.47 -1.52
N CYS A 73 9.61 -9.33 -2.79
CA CYS A 73 9.22 -8.05 -3.38
C CYS A 73 7.96 -7.49 -2.69
N ILE A 74 6.96 -8.34 -2.44
CA ILE A 74 5.74 -7.96 -1.73
C ILE A 74 6.07 -7.47 -0.33
N ARG A 75 6.93 -8.18 0.41
CA ARG A 75 7.40 -7.76 1.74
C ARG A 75 8.11 -6.42 1.68
N ALA A 76 9.02 -6.21 0.74
CA ALA A 76 9.73 -4.95 0.60
C ALA A 76 8.78 -3.77 0.32
N LEU A 77 7.78 -3.96 -0.56
CA LEU A 77 6.75 -2.96 -0.84
C LEU A 77 5.90 -2.66 0.40
N ARG A 78 5.45 -3.69 1.12
CA ARG A 78 4.70 -3.51 2.37
C ARG A 78 5.53 -2.77 3.42
N GLY A 79 6.80 -3.12 3.56
CA GLY A 79 7.72 -2.43 4.46
C GLY A 79 7.85 -0.94 4.14
N LYS A 80 7.96 -0.58 2.87
CA LYS A 80 8.16 0.82 2.49
C LYS A 80 6.88 1.67 2.56
N TYR A 81 5.76 1.11 2.14
CA TYR A 81 4.54 1.88 1.88
C TYR A 81 3.43 1.64 2.92
N LEU A 82 3.42 0.48 3.58
CA LEU A 82 2.45 0.15 4.63
C LEU A 82 2.99 0.51 6.02
N VAL A 83 4.18 0.00 6.35
CA VAL A 83 4.82 0.18 7.66
C VAL A 83 5.49 1.55 7.73
N GLU A 84 5.10 2.37 8.71
CA GLU A 84 5.82 3.60 9.03
C GLU A 84 6.96 3.29 9.98
N GLY A 85 8.17 3.75 9.65
CA GLY A 85 9.35 3.53 10.46
C GLY A 85 10.64 3.71 9.68
N ASP A 86 11.76 3.63 10.39
CA ASP A 86 13.06 3.63 9.73
C ASP A 86 13.24 2.35 8.90
N ILE A 87 13.80 2.50 7.70
CA ILE A 87 13.96 1.39 6.75
C ILE A 87 14.84 0.29 7.35
N ALA A 88 15.81 0.62 8.21
CA ALA A 88 16.64 -0.38 8.85
C ALA A 88 15.87 -1.20 9.90
N GLN A 89 14.93 -0.58 10.63
CA GLN A 89 14.06 -1.30 11.56
C GLN A 89 13.06 -2.17 10.81
N VAL A 90 12.45 -1.63 9.75
CA VAL A 90 11.50 -2.37 8.90
C VAL A 90 12.17 -3.54 8.18
N ALA A 91 13.42 -3.38 7.75
CA ALA A 91 14.20 -4.47 7.18
C ALA A 91 14.34 -5.63 8.17
N LYS A 92 14.68 -5.33 9.43
CA LYS A 92 14.80 -6.33 10.50
C LYS A 92 13.47 -7.01 10.80
N THR A 93 12.37 -6.25 10.92
CA THR A 93 11.05 -6.83 11.24
C THR A 93 10.51 -7.73 10.13
N LEU A 94 10.87 -7.45 8.87
CA LEU A 94 10.47 -8.25 7.71
C LEU A 94 11.44 -9.41 7.38
N GLY A 95 12.51 -9.58 8.16
CA GLY A 95 13.48 -10.65 8.01
C GLY A 95 14.50 -10.43 6.88
N PHE A 96 14.80 -9.18 6.53
CA PHE A 96 15.90 -8.85 5.62
C PHE A 96 17.21 -8.65 6.41
N ASP A 97 18.32 -9.16 5.86
CA ASP A 97 19.65 -9.06 6.48
C ASP A 97 20.12 -7.61 6.66
N SER A 98 19.74 -6.72 5.74
CA SER A 98 20.19 -5.34 5.75
C SER A 98 19.20 -4.39 5.10
N LYS A 99 19.34 -3.09 5.42
CA LYS A 99 18.64 -2.00 4.74
C LYS A 99 18.83 -2.07 3.21
N ARG A 100 20.05 -2.37 2.75
CA ARG A 100 20.38 -2.48 1.32
C ARG A 100 19.64 -3.63 0.66
N SER A 101 19.47 -4.76 1.36
CA SER A 101 18.70 -5.90 0.85
C SER A 101 17.25 -5.50 0.61
N LEU A 102 16.61 -4.79 1.55
CA LEU A 102 15.25 -4.28 1.38
C LEU A 102 15.17 -3.30 0.20
N GLU A 103 16.09 -2.35 0.11
CA GLU A 103 16.13 -1.37 -0.99
C GLU A 103 16.32 -2.06 -2.36
N PHE A 104 17.17 -3.08 -2.43
CA PHE A 104 17.36 -3.88 -3.64
C PHE A 104 16.07 -4.57 -4.07
N TRP A 105 15.39 -5.25 -3.14
CA TRP A 105 14.11 -5.91 -3.43
C TRP A 105 13.02 -4.91 -3.80
N LEU A 106 13.04 -3.71 -3.23
CA LEU A 106 12.13 -2.64 -3.59
C LEU A 106 12.35 -2.14 -5.02
N VAL A 107 13.59 -1.89 -5.41
CA VAL A 107 13.91 -1.50 -6.80
C VAL A 107 13.54 -2.59 -7.78
N LYS A 108 13.75 -3.86 -7.41
CA LYS A 108 13.35 -5.01 -8.22
C LYS A 108 11.83 -5.08 -8.37
N ALA A 109 11.08 -4.88 -7.29
CA ALA A 109 9.62 -4.82 -7.30
C ALA A 109 9.10 -3.68 -8.19
N GLU A 110 9.67 -2.48 -8.07
CA GLU A 110 9.32 -1.32 -8.91
C GLU A 110 9.55 -1.61 -10.40
N ARG A 111 10.68 -2.23 -10.75
CA ARG A 111 10.98 -2.61 -12.14
C ARG A 111 10.04 -3.68 -12.67
N SER A 112 9.74 -4.70 -11.87
CA SER A 112 8.80 -5.75 -12.27
C SER A 112 7.39 -5.19 -12.50
N LEU A 113 6.91 -4.30 -11.62
CA LEU A 113 5.63 -3.63 -11.82
C LEU A 113 5.61 -2.75 -13.08
N LEU A 114 6.69 -2.02 -13.35
CA LEU A 114 6.80 -1.25 -14.60
C LEU A 114 6.75 -2.15 -15.85
N GLN A 115 7.37 -3.33 -15.80
CA GLN A 115 7.29 -4.29 -16.91
C GLN A 115 5.86 -4.81 -17.10
N THR A 116 5.17 -5.19 -16.03
CA THR A 116 3.78 -5.65 -16.08
C THR A 116 2.84 -4.57 -16.62
N LEU A 117 3.05 -3.31 -16.23
CA LEU A 117 2.25 -2.17 -16.71
C LEU A 117 2.59 -1.74 -18.15
N CYS A 118 3.73 -2.18 -18.69
CA CYS A 118 4.19 -1.86 -20.04
C CYS A 118 3.93 -3.00 -21.04
N GLN A 119 3.52 -4.19 -20.57
CA GLN A 119 3.09 -5.26 -21.46
C GLN A 119 1.62 -5.05 -21.90
N PRO A 120 1.34 -5.07 -23.21
CA PRO A 120 -0.02 -4.95 -23.76
C PRO A 120 -0.87 -6.20 -23.51
#